data_AF-A0A1G4X9W5-F1
#
_entry.id   AF-A0A1G4X9W5-F1
#
_cell.length_a   1.000
_cell.length_b   1.000
_cell.length_c   1.000
_cell.angle_alpha   90.00
_cell.angle_beta   90.00
_cell.angle_gamma   90.00
#
_symmetry.space_group_name_H-M   'P 1'
#
loop_
_entity.id
_entity.type
_entity.pdbx_description
1 polymer ?
#
loop_
_entity_poly.entity_id
_entity_poly.type
_entity_poly.pdbx_seq_one_letter_code
_entity_poly.pdbx_strand_id
1 'polypeptide(L)' 'MADATAEHGQGSPLRLPQKQAYAEATDEWTRLIRAAYADGHPIADIARAAGVAASSVHYRLKQGDSPT' A
#
# COMPACT_ATOMS: atom_id res chain seq x y z
N MET A 1 -20.17 -31.19 22.18
CA MET A 1 -19.24 -30.04 22.10
C MET A 1 -17.85 -30.62 21.92
N ALA A 2 -17.26 -30.40 20.74
CA ALA A 2 -15.85 -30.68 20.48
C ALA A 2 -15.29 -29.45 19.77
N ASP A 3 -14.19 -28.99 20.32
CA ASP A 3 -13.38 -27.83 20.02
C ASP A 3 -12.83 -27.85 18.57
N ALA A 4 -12.85 -26.69 17.92
CA ALA A 4 -12.09 -26.41 16.69
C ALA A 4 -11.60 -24.95 16.68
N THR A 5 -11.32 -24.40 17.86
CA THR A 5 -10.72 -23.08 18.03
C THR A 5 -9.20 -23.20 18.19
N ALA A 6 -8.53 -23.92 17.29
CA ALA A 6 -7.09 -24.13 17.40
C ALA A 6 -6.37 -24.34 16.06
N GLU A 7 -6.71 -23.61 14.99
CA GLU A 7 -5.86 -23.56 13.77
C GLU A 7 -5.62 -22.12 13.28
N HIS A 8 -5.18 -21.23 14.17
CA HIS A 8 -4.37 -20.06 13.77
C HIS A 8 -2.87 -20.43 13.80
N GLY A 9 -2.56 -21.67 13.40
CA GLY A 9 -1.22 -22.22 13.33
C GLY A 9 -0.49 -21.67 12.10
N GLN A 10 0.64 -21.00 12.36
CA GLN A 10 1.73 -20.73 11.43
C GLN A 10 1.36 -20.01 10.12
N GLY A 11 1.88 -18.79 9.97
CA GLY A 11 1.92 -18.10 8.69
C GLY A 11 2.51 -19.02 7.63
N SER A 12 1.64 -19.53 6.75
CA SER A 12 2.01 -20.41 5.64
C SER A 12 3.23 -19.81 4.91
N PRO A 13 4.26 -20.60 4.55
CA PRO A 13 5.46 -20.07 3.89
C PRO A 13 5.16 -19.36 2.56
N LEU A 14 3.97 -19.56 1.98
CA LEU A 14 3.45 -18.81 0.84
C LEU A 14 3.06 -17.35 1.17
N ARG A 15 2.80 -17.03 2.44
CA ARG A 15 2.42 -15.69 2.90
C ARG A 15 3.61 -14.73 2.98
N LEU A 16 4.83 -15.23 3.19
CA LEU A 16 6.01 -14.36 3.30
C LEU A 16 6.42 -13.76 1.95
N PRO A 17 6.56 -14.53 0.85
CA PRO A 17 6.83 -13.98 -0.48
C PRO A 17 5.72 -13.05 -0.97
N GLN A 18 4.45 -13.40 -0.70
CA GLN A 18 3.31 -12.55 -1.07
C GLN A 18 3.32 -11.21 -0.32
N LYS A 19 3.68 -11.22 0.97
CA LYS A 19 3.83 -9.99 1.76
C LYS A 19 4.97 -9.12 1.25
N GLN A 20 6.10 -9.73 0.88
CA GLN A 20 7.25 -9.01 0.33
C GLN A 20 6.91 -8.37 -1.02
N ALA A 21 6.34 -9.14 -1.96
CA ALA A 21 5.92 -8.63 -3.25
C ALA A 21 4.87 -7.51 -3.12
N TYR A 22 3.94 -7.64 -2.16
CA TYR A 22 2.98 -6.58 -1.87
C TYR A 22 3.64 -5.31 -1.32
N ALA A 23 4.62 -5.45 -0.41
CA ALA A 23 5.35 -4.33 0.16
C ALA A 23 6.15 -3.60 -0.92
N GLU A 24 6.92 -4.32 -1.74
CA GLU A 24 7.71 -3.76 -2.85
C GLU A 24 6.81 -3.01 -3.86
N ALA A 25 5.69 -3.62 -4.25
CA ALA A 25 4.73 -2.96 -5.14
C ALA A 25 4.11 -1.70 -4.50
N THR A 26 3.85 -1.74 -3.19
CA THR A 26 3.29 -0.59 -2.45
C THR A 26 4.30 0.54 -2.33
N ASP A 27 5.58 0.22 -2.10
CA ASP A 27 6.66 1.20 -1.98
C ASP A 27 6.91 1.87 -3.33
N GLU A 28 7.01 1.09 -4.40
CA GLU A 28 7.18 1.63 -5.76
C GLU A 28 6.01 2.52 -6.16
N TRP A 29 4.78 2.08 -5.88
CA TRP A 29 3.61 2.90 -6.15
C TRP A 29 3.61 4.21 -5.35
N THR A 30 3.99 4.16 -4.07
CA THR A 30 4.09 5.34 -3.22
C THR A 30 5.16 6.31 -3.74
N ARG A 31 6.30 5.79 -4.21
CA ARG A 31 7.37 6.58 -4.84
C ARG A 31 6.87 7.33 -6.07
N LEU A 32 6.13 6.66 -6.95
CA LEU A 32 5.56 7.27 -8.16
C LEU A 32 4.53 8.36 -7.85
N ILE A 33 3.65 8.15 -6.87
CA ILE A 33 2.70 9.18 -6.41
C ILE A 33 3.44 10.43 -5.91
N ARG A 34 4.49 10.25 -5.11
CA ARG A 34 5.27 11.37 -4.56
C ARG A 34 6.03 12.13 -5.63
N ALA A 35 6.64 11.41 -6.59
CA ALA A 35 7.32 12.04 -7.72
C ALA A 35 6.36 12.90 -8.53
N ALA A 36 5.20 12.36 -8.91
CA ALA A 36 4.20 13.11 -9.67
C ALA A 36 3.68 14.35 -8.89
N TYR A 37 3.48 14.22 -7.58
CA TYR A 37 3.09 15.35 -6.74
C TYR A 37 4.19 16.42 -6.65
N ALA A 38 5.46 16.01 -6.52
CA ALA A 38 6.61 16.91 -6.49
C ALA A 38 6.82 17.64 -7.83
N ASP A 39 6.51 16.99 -8.95
CA ASP A 39 6.50 17.58 -10.29
C ASP A 39 5.31 18.56 -10.50
N GLY A 40 4.45 18.71 -9.50
CA GLY A 40 3.35 19.67 -9.49
C GLY A 40 2.04 19.15 -10.10
N HIS A 41 1.92 17.84 -10.36
CA HIS A 41 0.67 17.30 -10.89
C HIS A 41 -0.46 17.39 -9.85
N PRO A 42 -1.67 17.81 -10.26
CA PRO A 42 -2.83 17.82 -9.36
C PRO A 42 -3.17 16.42 -8.86
N ILE A 43 -3.56 16.32 -7.59
CA ILE A 43 -3.95 15.04 -6.96
C ILE A 43 -5.06 14.33 -7.74
N ALA A 44 -6.02 15.07 -8.30
CA ALA A 44 -7.10 14.51 -9.10
C ALA A 44 -6.59 13.82 -10.39
N ASP A 45 -5.52 14.36 -10.99
CA ASP A 45 -4.93 13.83 -12.21
C ASP A 45 -4.11 12.58 -11.93
N ILE A 46 -3.35 12.60 -10.83
CA ILE A 46 -2.62 11.43 -10.33
C ILE A 46 -3.59 10.30 -10.01
N ALA A 47 -4.69 10.59 -9.30
CA ALA A 47 -5.71 9.61 -8.94
C ALA A 47 -6.39 8.99 -10.17
N ARG A 48 -6.75 9.84 -11.14
CA ARG A 48 -7.35 9.41 -12.41
C ARG A 48 -6.40 8.54 -13.23
N ALA A 49 -5.13 8.92 -13.36
CA ALA A 49 -4.13 8.14 -14.08
C ALA A 49 -3.85 6.78 -13.42
N ALA A 50 -3.84 6.73 -12.08
CA ALA A 50 -3.63 5.52 -11.32
C ALA A 50 -4.90 4.64 -11.17
N GLY A 51 -6.07 5.11 -11.60
CA GLY A 51 -7.32 4.37 -11.47
C GLY A 51 -7.78 4.20 -10.02
N VAL A 52 -7.46 5.14 -9.13
CA VAL A 52 -7.79 5.09 -7.70
C VAL A 52 -8.54 6.33 -7.24
N ALA A 53 -9.15 6.26 -6.05
CA ALA A 53 -9.76 7.42 -5.43
C ALA A 53 -8.70 8.45 -4.98
N ALA A 54 -9.03 9.76 -5.05
CA ALA A 54 -8.15 10.83 -4.56
C ALA A 54 -7.76 10.66 -3.08
N SER A 55 -8.65 10.12 -2.24
CA SER A 55 -8.36 9.80 -0.84
C SER A 55 -7.19 8.82 -0.66
N SER A 56 -7.05 7.86 -1.59
CA SER A 56 -5.94 6.90 -1.60
C SER A 56 -4.60 7.58 -1.91
N VAL A 57 -4.61 8.62 -2.74
CA VAL A 57 -3.42 9.43 -3.03
C VAL A 57 -3.07 10.29 -1.81
N HIS A 58 -4.04 10.99 -1.22
CA HIS A 58 -3.84 11.79 -0.01
C HIS A 58 -3.27 10.98 1.16
N TYR A 59 -3.76 9.76 1.37
CA TYR A 59 -3.27 8.86 2.41
C TYR A 59 -1.78 8.55 2.25
N ARG A 60 -1.35 8.22 1.03
CA ARG A 60 0.05 7.86 0.72
C ARG A 60 1.01 9.04 0.77
N LEU A 61 0.53 10.24 0.44
CA LEU A 61 1.29 11.47 0.63
C LEU A 61 1.50 11.74 2.14
N LYS A 62 0.46 11.60 2.97
CA LYS A 62 0.56 11.80 4.44
C LYS A 62 1.47 10.79 5.14
N GLN A 63 1.49 9.53 4.70
CA GLN A 63 2.37 8.52 5.28
C GLN A 63 3.87 8.79 5.03
N GLY A 64 4.20 9.61 4.03
CA GLY A 64 5.58 9.98 3.73
C GLY A 64 6.18 11.08 4.60
N ASP A 65 5.32 11.87 5.25
CA ASP A 65 5.73 12.96 6.14
C ASP A 65 5.86 12.51 7.60
N SER A 66 5.61 11.23 7.90
CA SER A 66 5.88 10.69 9.24
C SER A 66 7.38 10.39 9.37
N PRO A 67 8.14 11.16 10.17
CA PRO A 67 9.53 10.80 10.46
C PRO A 67 9.51 9.45 11.17
N THR A 68 10.24 8.48 10.60
CA THR A 68 10.56 7.22 11.27
C THR A 68 11.94 7.36 11.92
#